data_AF-A0A1H4FGW8-F1
#
_entry.id   AF-A0A1H4FGW8-F1
#
_cell.length_a   1.000
_cell.length_b   1.000
_cell.length_c   1.000
_cell.angle_alpha   90.00
_cell.angle_beta   90.00
_cell.angle_gamma   90.00
#
_symmetry.space_group_name_H-M   'P 1'
#
loop_
_entity.id
_entity.type
_entity.pdbx_description
1 polymer ?
#
loop_
_entity_poly.entity_id
_entity_poly.type
_entity_poly.pdbx_seq_one_letter_code
_entity_poly.pdbx_strand_id
1 'polypeptide(L)'
;MIPSTFPAPDRAEALAAALSFAAMPAAERTAAARAVRTLSAALAAPGAEPTVAALEAALDGADLALRARVGADWPHVAAGVRRALRAWEDPARQAFARRALAGAGPTLADARAAAEATMPPDSARRTLHAIDRFCAAQATTPDQLPATAPALEPMLLRATCETFGVETLKSLRNSVGRVRAAARLVGGARPRSSAAALKALPPVWSAALDAALAPLPKHAASERAILRRLALAAVREGLDPTTLDADFVRRFWAETQSAHAPSYGEKLRAAAAAWNAHAAGGAAAPVTPPAGRPVRVATLDWNEVPAAIRVDFDALVAAAAPTPSTDWAALVGVSDDDLALGLGQLAPAPSAAFPAVQAGTVGNWRDYVKRAWQAAQAGAARDAVRLDELLTPQVFAGVVRLVRAARRQRREDAGERFDPQTKGRREHSVLEGLVSIATRRGVAP
;
A
#
# COMPACT_ATOMS: atom_id res chain seq x y z
N MET A 1 2.61 -33.17 29.60
CA MET A 1 3.51 -33.10 28.44
C MET A 1 3.76 -31.64 28.11
N ILE A 2 4.94 -31.13 28.43
CA ILE A 2 5.37 -29.81 27.96
C ILE A 2 5.75 -30.00 26.49
N PRO A 3 5.12 -29.32 25.52
CA PRO A 3 5.59 -29.38 24.15
C PRO A 3 7.00 -28.79 24.13
N SER A 4 7.97 -29.63 23.78
CA SER A 4 9.34 -29.22 23.54
C SER A 4 9.33 -28.28 22.33
N THR A 5 9.28 -26.98 22.57
CA THR A 5 9.46 -25.94 21.57
C THR A 5 10.94 -25.83 21.23
N PHE A 6 11.45 -26.81 20.49
CA PHE A 6 12.65 -26.56 19.70
C PHE A 6 12.30 -25.47 18.68
N PRO A 7 13.08 -24.39 18.57
CA PRO A 7 12.86 -23.41 17.51
C PRO A 7 12.94 -24.14 16.18
N ALA A 8 11.96 -23.92 15.29
CA ALA A 8 12.01 -24.45 13.94
C ALA A 8 13.35 -24.06 13.30
N PRO A 9 13.99 -24.98 12.55
CA PRO A 9 15.29 -24.68 11.96
C PRO A 9 15.19 -23.45 11.05
N ASP A 10 16.19 -22.56 11.15
CA ASP A 10 16.22 -21.34 10.36
C ASP A 10 16.27 -21.70 8.87
N ARG A 11 15.30 -21.16 8.13
CA ARG A 11 15.16 -21.38 6.69
C ARG A 11 16.19 -20.60 5.89
N ALA A 12 16.61 -21.11 4.73
CA ALA A 12 17.57 -20.44 3.87
C ALA A 12 17.12 -19.03 3.44
N GLU A 13 15.82 -18.80 3.26
CA GLU A 13 15.26 -17.48 2.96
C GLU A 13 15.59 -16.43 4.04
N ALA A 14 15.85 -16.86 5.29
CA ALA A 14 16.23 -15.98 6.37
C ALA A 14 17.58 -15.28 6.11
N LEU A 15 18.50 -15.93 5.38
CA LEU A 15 19.78 -15.32 4.96
C LEU A 15 19.54 -14.15 4.01
N ALA A 16 18.62 -14.30 3.06
CA ALA A 16 18.27 -13.22 2.14
C ALA A 16 17.61 -12.05 2.87
N ALA A 17 16.74 -12.33 3.85
CA ALA A 17 16.13 -11.30 4.69
C ALA A 17 17.17 -10.56 5.55
N ALA A 18 18.14 -11.27 6.14
CA ALA A 18 19.21 -10.69 6.96
C ALA A 18 20.11 -9.71 6.18
N LEU A 19 20.23 -9.88 4.86
CA LEU A 19 20.97 -8.93 4.00
C LEU A 19 20.31 -7.55 3.91
N SER A 20 19.03 -7.40 4.27
CA SER A 20 18.24 -6.18 4.03
C SER A 20 18.86 -4.91 4.59
N PHE A 21 19.55 -5.00 5.74
CA PHE A 21 20.28 -3.88 6.34
C PHE A 21 21.74 -4.21 6.66
N ALA A 22 22.32 -5.20 5.97
CA ALA A 22 23.75 -5.43 6.00
C ALA A 22 24.50 -4.21 5.42
N ALA A 23 25.62 -3.84 6.05
CA ALA A 23 26.48 -2.74 5.64
C ALA A 23 27.26 -3.09 4.35
N MET A 24 26.56 -3.11 3.22
CA MET A 24 27.12 -3.44 1.90
C MET A 24 26.36 -2.75 0.77
N PRO A 25 27.00 -2.53 -0.41
CA PRO A 25 26.37 -1.94 -1.58
C PRO A 25 25.10 -2.70 -2.02
N ALA A 26 24.13 -1.97 -2.59
CA ALA A 26 22.87 -2.55 -3.04
C ALA A 26 23.03 -3.64 -4.11
N ALA A 27 23.99 -3.46 -5.02
CA ALA A 27 24.32 -4.46 -6.05
C ALA A 27 24.86 -5.76 -5.42
N GLU A 28 25.73 -5.64 -4.41
CA GLU A 28 26.31 -6.80 -3.71
C GLU A 28 25.26 -7.54 -2.87
N ARG A 29 24.36 -6.81 -2.19
CA ARG A 29 23.19 -7.42 -1.51
C ARG A 29 22.33 -8.22 -2.47
N THR A 30 22.05 -7.64 -3.64
CA THR A 30 21.23 -8.28 -4.68
C THR A 30 21.90 -9.55 -5.20
N ALA A 31 23.20 -9.49 -5.48
CA ALA A 31 23.98 -10.64 -5.91
C ALA A 31 24.05 -11.74 -4.84
N ALA A 32 24.25 -11.37 -3.56
CA ALA A 32 24.28 -12.32 -2.45
C ALA A 32 22.92 -12.98 -2.21
N ALA A 33 21.82 -12.22 -2.25
CA ALA A 33 20.47 -12.77 -2.14
C ALA A 33 20.13 -13.72 -3.31
N ARG A 34 20.56 -13.37 -4.53
CA ARG A 34 20.44 -14.25 -5.71
C ARG A 34 21.22 -15.54 -5.51
N ALA A 35 22.45 -15.44 -5.03
CA ALA A 35 23.30 -16.61 -4.75
C ALA A 35 22.67 -17.56 -3.71
N VAL A 36 22.08 -17.03 -2.63
CA VAL A 36 21.32 -17.83 -1.65
C VAL A 36 20.19 -18.59 -2.32
N ARG A 37 19.39 -17.94 -3.18
CA ARG A 37 18.31 -18.59 -3.92
C ARG A 37 18.83 -19.66 -4.90
N THR A 38 19.88 -19.35 -5.66
CA THR A 38 20.48 -20.31 -6.61
C THR A 38 20.96 -21.57 -5.90
N LEU A 39 21.68 -21.43 -4.78
CA LEU A 39 22.13 -22.58 -4.01
C LEU A 39 20.95 -23.31 -3.35
N SER A 40 19.97 -22.58 -2.83
CA SER A 40 18.76 -23.18 -2.23
C SER A 40 17.99 -24.01 -3.25
N ALA A 41 17.82 -23.51 -4.48
CA ALA A 41 17.17 -24.24 -5.56
C ALA A 41 17.96 -25.49 -5.99
N ALA A 42 19.30 -25.42 -5.98
CA ALA A 42 20.14 -26.58 -6.29
C ALA A 42 20.08 -27.66 -5.19
N LEU A 43 19.83 -27.28 -3.93
CA LEU A 43 19.74 -28.17 -2.78
C LEU A 43 18.32 -28.70 -2.53
N ALA A 44 17.28 -27.95 -2.91
CA ALA A 44 15.91 -28.27 -2.59
C ALA A 44 15.45 -29.58 -3.24
N ALA A 45 14.87 -30.47 -2.44
CA ALA A 45 13.96 -31.48 -2.95
C ALA A 45 12.61 -30.81 -3.31
N PRO A 46 11.82 -31.35 -4.24
CA PRO A 46 10.51 -30.78 -4.59
C PRO A 46 9.65 -30.55 -3.34
N GLY A 47 9.33 -29.29 -3.04
CA GLY A 47 8.46 -28.90 -1.92
C GLY A 47 9.14 -28.72 -0.56
N ALA A 48 10.46 -28.82 -0.45
CA ALA A 48 11.19 -28.65 0.82
C ALA A 48 12.21 -27.50 0.73
N GLU A 49 12.04 -26.49 1.58
CA GLU A 49 13.00 -25.39 1.70
C GLU A 49 14.21 -25.81 2.54
N PRO A 50 15.46 -25.63 2.06
CA PRO A 50 16.65 -25.97 2.83
C PRO A 50 16.85 -25.05 4.04
N THR A 51 17.55 -25.54 5.05
CA THR A 51 17.89 -24.78 6.25
C THR A 51 19.19 -23.99 6.06
N VAL A 52 19.44 -22.98 6.90
CA VAL A 52 20.72 -22.25 6.91
C VAL A 52 21.90 -23.21 7.09
N ALA A 53 21.78 -24.16 8.02
CA ALA A 53 22.78 -25.18 8.27
C ALA A 53 23.03 -26.08 7.04
N ALA A 54 22.00 -26.38 6.24
CA ALA A 54 22.16 -27.15 5.00
C ALA A 54 22.94 -26.37 3.93
N LEU A 55 22.74 -25.05 3.85
CA LEU A 55 23.53 -24.19 2.94
C LEU A 55 24.99 -24.09 3.38
N GLU A 56 25.24 -23.97 4.69
CA GLU A 56 26.59 -23.94 5.26
C GLU A 56 27.33 -25.26 4.98
N ALA A 57 26.72 -26.40 5.30
CA ALA A 57 27.28 -27.72 5.02
C ALA A 57 27.54 -27.94 3.51
N ALA A 58 26.64 -27.44 2.65
CA ALA A 58 26.80 -27.53 1.20
C ALA A 58 27.98 -26.70 0.66
N LEU A 59 28.36 -25.60 1.33
CA LEU A 59 29.52 -24.81 0.95
C LEU A 59 30.84 -25.46 1.38
N ASP A 60 30.83 -26.11 2.54
CA ASP A 60 32.02 -26.74 3.11
C ASP A 60 32.32 -28.10 2.47
N GLY A 61 31.27 -28.84 2.08
CA GLY A 61 31.35 -30.18 1.49
C GLY A 61 31.00 -30.28 0.01
N ALA A 62 31.02 -29.18 -0.75
CA ALA A 62 30.49 -29.11 -2.11
C ALA A 62 31.06 -30.17 -3.07
N ASP A 63 30.27 -31.18 -3.40
CA ASP A 63 30.60 -32.23 -4.37
C ASP A 63 30.48 -31.76 -5.83
N LEU A 64 30.99 -32.58 -6.77
CA LEU A 64 30.95 -32.27 -8.20
C LEU A 64 29.52 -32.19 -8.74
N ALA A 65 28.58 -32.96 -8.18
CA ALA A 65 27.19 -32.99 -8.63
C ALA A 65 26.44 -31.70 -8.28
N LEU A 66 26.66 -31.14 -7.08
CA LEU A 66 26.12 -29.85 -6.67
C LEU A 66 26.70 -28.71 -7.50
N ARG A 67 28.02 -28.72 -7.73
CA ARG A 67 28.67 -27.73 -8.60
C ARG A 67 28.13 -27.79 -10.03
N ALA A 68 27.90 -28.98 -10.56
CA ALA A 68 27.30 -29.17 -11.88
C ALA A 68 25.85 -28.64 -11.94
N ARG A 69 25.04 -28.85 -10.89
CA ARG A 69 23.67 -28.30 -10.79
C ARG A 69 23.64 -26.77 -10.76
N VAL A 70 24.60 -26.14 -10.10
CA VAL A 70 24.73 -24.68 -10.05
C VAL A 70 25.35 -24.11 -11.34
N GLY A 71 26.24 -24.86 -11.97
CA GLY A 71 26.91 -24.50 -13.22
C GLY A 71 28.20 -23.70 -13.04
N ALA A 72 28.65 -23.07 -14.13
CA ALA A 72 29.94 -22.35 -14.20
C ALA A 72 30.05 -21.19 -13.18
N ASP A 73 28.93 -20.65 -12.72
CA ASP A 73 28.86 -19.55 -11.76
C ASP A 73 29.07 -19.98 -10.30
N TRP A 74 29.38 -21.25 -10.03
CA TRP A 74 29.63 -21.76 -8.67
C TRP A 74 30.52 -20.86 -7.80
N PRO A 75 31.68 -20.34 -8.25
CA PRO A 75 32.52 -19.47 -7.40
C PRO A 75 31.80 -18.20 -6.95
N HIS A 76 31.00 -17.59 -7.83
CA HIS A 76 30.23 -16.38 -7.52
C HIS A 76 29.07 -16.68 -6.57
N VAL A 77 28.38 -17.80 -6.79
CA VAL A 77 27.29 -18.26 -5.90
C VAL A 77 27.84 -18.58 -4.51
N ALA A 78 28.92 -19.34 -4.41
CA ALA A 78 29.55 -19.67 -3.12
C ALA A 78 30.01 -18.42 -2.37
N ALA A 79 30.64 -17.47 -3.07
CA ALA A 79 31.05 -16.19 -2.47
C ALA A 79 29.84 -15.37 -1.97
N GLY A 80 28.75 -15.33 -2.73
CA GLY A 80 27.51 -14.65 -2.36
C GLY A 80 26.85 -15.26 -1.12
N VAL A 81 26.76 -16.58 -1.05
CA VAL A 81 26.17 -17.28 0.11
C VAL A 81 27.03 -17.06 1.36
N ARG A 82 28.37 -17.13 1.26
CA ARG A 82 29.26 -16.82 2.40
C ARG A 82 29.10 -15.40 2.93
N ARG A 83 28.83 -14.41 2.06
CA ARG A 83 28.49 -13.04 2.51
C ARG A 83 27.18 -13.02 3.29
N ALA A 84 26.18 -13.78 2.84
CA ALA A 84 24.89 -13.87 3.52
C ALA A 84 25.01 -14.57 4.89
N LEU A 85 25.83 -15.63 4.99
CA LEU A 85 26.15 -16.27 6.26
C LEU A 85 26.85 -15.32 7.24
N ARG A 86 27.84 -14.53 6.79
CA ARG A 86 28.44 -13.49 7.64
C ARG A 86 27.44 -12.43 8.09
N ALA A 87 26.47 -12.08 7.24
CA ALA A 87 25.41 -11.16 7.64
C ALA A 87 24.46 -11.80 8.67
N TRP A 88 24.30 -13.12 8.64
CA TRP A 88 23.48 -13.90 9.56
C TRP A 88 24.10 -14.05 10.95
N GLU A 89 25.42 -13.88 11.12
CA GLU A 89 26.08 -13.93 12.43
C GLU A 89 25.61 -12.82 13.40
N ASP A 90 25.03 -11.74 12.89
CA ASP A 90 24.50 -10.61 13.68
C ASP A 90 23.13 -10.96 14.30
N PRO A 91 23.00 -11.01 15.65
CA PRO A 91 21.75 -11.37 16.32
C PRO A 91 20.57 -10.46 15.97
N ALA A 92 20.81 -9.18 15.71
CA ALA A 92 19.74 -8.25 15.34
C ALA A 92 19.20 -8.55 13.94
N ARG A 93 20.07 -8.93 13.01
CA ARG A 93 19.67 -9.36 11.65
C ARG A 93 18.94 -10.70 11.66
N GLN A 94 19.35 -11.65 12.51
CA GLN A 94 18.60 -12.90 12.72
C GLN A 94 17.19 -12.62 13.24
N ALA A 95 17.07 -11.77 14.27
CA ALA A 95 15.79 -11.44 14.87
C ALA A 95 14.85 -10.75 13.87
N PHE A 96 15.37 -9.82 13.08
CA PHE A 96 14.64 -9.19 11.97
C PHE A 96 14.18 -10.22 10.94
N ALA A 97 15.09 -11.05 10.44
CA ALA A 97 14.78 -12.03 9.40
C ALA A 97 13.73 -13.04 9.85
N ARG A 98 13.83 -13.55 11.09
CA ARG A 98 12.82 -14.45 11.68
C ARG A 98 11.45 -13.78 11.78
N ARG A 99 11.39 -12.51 12.20
CA ARG A 99 10.12 -11.75 12.25
C ARG A 99 9.54 -11.50 10.86
N ALA A 100 10.38 -11.11 9.90
CA ALA A 100 9.97 -10.88 8.52
C ALA A 100 9.36 -12.14 7.90
N LEU A 101 9.97 -13.31 8.13
CA LEU A 101 9.44 -14.61 7.68
C LEU A 101 8.14 -15.01 8.40
N ALA A 102 7.96 -14.62 9.66
CA ALA A 102 6.70 -14.79 10.39
C ALA A 102 5.59 -13.81 9.95
N GLY A 103 5.85 -12.94 8.96
CA GLY A 103 4.89 -11.95 8.46
C GLY A 103 4.75 -10.71 9.36
N ALA A 104 5.60 -10.56 10.37
CA ALA A 104 5.65 -9.36 11.19
C ALA A 104 6.47 -8.26 10.48
N GLY A 105 5.94 -7.04 10.44
CA GLY A 105 6.62 -5.89 9.83
C GLY A 105 7.83 -5.40 10.65
N PRO A 106 8.70 -4.58 10.06
CA PRO A 106 9.87 -4.01 10.75
C PRO A 106 9.45 -3.09 11.91
N THR A 107 10.25 -3.05 12.97
CA THR A 107 10.03 -2.20 14.15
C THR A 107 11.07 -1.09 14.27
N LEU A 108 10.88 -0.13 15.18
CA LEU A 108 11.90 0.89 15.44
C LEU A 108 13.18 0.30 16.06
N ALA A 109 13.11 -0.86 16.72
CA ALA A 109 14.29 -1.61 17.15
C ALA A 109 15.12 -2.07 15.94
N ASP A 110 14.46 -2.53 14.88
CA ASP A 110 15.14 -2.85 13.61
C ASP A 110 15.80 -1.60 13.01
N ALA A 111 15.05 -0.49 12.96
CA ALA A 111 15.55 0.78 12.44
C ALA A 111 16.78 1.27 13.21
N ARG A 112 16.82 1.01 14.52
CA ARG A 112 17.93 1.34 15.41
C ARG A 112 19.17 0.50 15.07
N ALA A 113 19.03 -0.82 15.01
CA ALA A 113 20.12 -1.72 14.64
C ALA A 113 20.67 -1.42 13.24
N ALA A 114 19.79 -1.12 12.28
CA ALA A 114 20.21 -0.74 10.94
C ALA A 114 20.96 0.59 10.90
N ALA A 115 20.53 1.59 11.68
CA ALA A 115 21.23 2.87 11.77
C ALA A 115 22.62 2.71 12.39
N GLU A 116 22.75 1.89 13.44
CA GLU A 116 24.02 1.57 14.08
C GLU A 116 24.99 0.85 13.13
N ALA A 117 24.48 -0.07 12.32
CA ALA A 117 25.29 -0.83 11.37
C ALA A 117 25.71 -0.02 10.11
N THR A 118 24.94 0.97 9.69
CA THR A 118 25.11 1.59 8.34
C THR A 118 25.43 3.08 8.35
N MET A 119 25.13 3.80 9.42
CA MET A 119 25.43 5.24 9.51
C MET A 119 26.80 5.50 10.14
N PRO A 120 27.43 6.65 9.84
CA PRO A 120 28.62 7.09 10.57
C PRO A 120 28.33 7.16 12.09
N PRO A 121 29.32 6.86 12.97
CA PRO A 121 29.09 6.70 14.42
C PRO A 121 28.33 7.86 15.08
N ASP A 122 28.67 9.10 14.72
CA ASP A 122 27.98 10.28 15.25
C ASP A 122 26.53 10.40 14.78
N SER A 123 26.28 10.07 13.51
CA SER A 123 24.94 10.10 12.95
C SER A 123 24.08 8.97 13.52
N ALA A 124 24.66 7.78 13.68
CA ALA A 124 24.03 6.65 14.34
C ALA A 124 23.61 7.04 15.76
N ARG A 125 24.54 7.49 16.61
CA ARG A 125 24.27 7.92 17.99
C ARG A 125 23.15 8.96 18.10
N ARG A 126 23.18 10.00 17.26
CA ARG A 126 22.11 11.02 17.23
C ARG A 126 20.77 10.45 16.78
N THR A 127 20.77 9.47 15.89
CA THR A 127 19.57 8.81 15.38
C THR A 127 18.97 7.86 16.41
N LEU A 128 19.80 7.08 17.09
CA LEU A 128 19.46 6.24 18.24
C LEU A 128 18.79 7.09 19.33
N HIS A 129 19.41 8.21 19.70
CA HIS A 129 18.85 9.12 20.71
C HIS A 129 17.48 9.70 20.28
N ALA A 130 17.32 10.05 19.01
CA ALA A 130 16.04 10.54 18.50
C ALA A 130 14.95 9.47 18.54
N ILE A 131 15.27 8.22 18.22
CA ILE A 131 14.35 7.08 18.32
C ILE A 131 13.95 6.85 19.79
N ASP A 132 14.92 6.84 20.71
CA ASP A 132 14.65 6.59 22.13
C ASP A 132 13.77 7.69 22.74
N ARG A 133 14.06 8.97 22.44
CA ARG A 133 13.21 10.11 22.86
C ARG A 133 11.81 10.01 22.29
N PHE A 134 11.69 9.66 21.01
CA PHE A 134 10.39 9.47 20.37
C PHE A 134 9.59 8.35 21.04
N CYS A 135 10.19 7.18 21.30
CA CYS A 135 9.51 6.06 21.95
C CYS A 135 9.10 6.41 23.40
N ALA A 136 9.98 7.07 24.15
CA ALA A 136 9.68 7.53 25.51
C ALA A 136 8.47 8.47 25.55
N ALA A 137 8.39 9.43 24.63
CA ALA A 137 7.26 10.35 24.53
C ALA A 137 5.94 9.67 24.14
N GLN A 138 6.00 8.47 23.56
CA GLN A 138 4.85 7.65 23.18
C GLN A 138 4.55 6.56 24.22
N ALA A 139 5.24 6.57 25.36
CA ALA A 139 5.11 5.59 26.44
C ALA A 139 5.23 4.13 25.96
N THR A 140 6.18 3.88 25.06
CA THR A 140 6.37 2.58 24.41
C THR A 140 7.86 2.31 24.18
N THR A 141 8.19 1.10 23.73
CA THR A 141 9.56 0.68 23.43
C THR A 141 9.80 0.55 21.92
N PRO A 142 11.06 0.64 21.44
CA PRO A 142 11.34 0.57 20.00
C PRO A 142 10.87 -0.71 19.30
N ASP A 143 10.81 -1.84 20.02
CA ASP A 143 10.32 -3.14 19.54
C ASP A 143 8.80 -3.19 19.38
N GLN A 144 8.06 -2.29 20.04
CA GLN A 144 6.60 -2.24 19.99
C GLN A 144 6.07 -1.31 18.90
N LEU A 145 6.89 -0.40 18.38
CA LEU A 145 6.49 0.54 17.34
C LEU A 145 6.86 0.04 15.94
N PRO A 146 5.89 -0.15 15.03
CA PRO A 146 6.19 -0.47 13.64
C PRO A 146 6.98 0.67 12.97
N ALA A 147 8.08 0.33 12.30
CA ALA A 147 8.90 1.27 11.52
C ALA A 147 8.31 1.55 10.13
N THR A 148 6.98 1.60 10.02
CA THR A 148 6.27 1.86 8.77
C THR A 148 5.70 3.28 8.75
N ALA A 149 5.61 3.88 7.57
CA ALA A 149 5.08 5.24 7.41
C ALA A 149 3.66 5.43 7.99
N PRO A 150 2.68 4.51 7.82
CA PRO A 150 1.35 4.70 8.40
C PRO A 150 1.33 4.67 9.93
N ALA A 151 2.24 3.92 10.55
CA ALA A 151 2.34 3.86 12.00
C ALA A 151 3.05 5.13 12.53
N LEU A 152 4.19 5.48 11.94
CA LEU A 152 5.03 6.56 12.45
C LEU A 152 4.54 7.97 12.08
N GLU A 153 4.08 8.20 10.84
CA GLU A 153 3.81 9.56 10.36
C GLU A 153 2.70 10.29 11.12
N PRO A 154 1.57 9.67 11.51
CA PRO A 154 0.57 10.34 12.34
C PRO A 154 1.12 10.82 13.68
N MET A 155 2.04 10.05 14.26
CA MET A 155 2.68 10.36 15.55
C MET A 155 3.76 11.44 15.37
N LEU A 156 4.59 11.34 14.33
CA LEU A 156 5.63 12.31 14.00
C LEU A 156 5.06 13.68 13.56
N LEU A 157 3.89 13.72 12.92
CA LEU A 157 3.21 14.97 12.56
C LEU A 157 2.65 15.71 13.78
N ARG A 158 2.35 14.99 14.86
CA ARG A 158 1.89 15.54 16.14
C ARG A 158 3.04 15.82 17.11
N ALA A 159 4.27 15.45 16.75
CA ALA A 159 5.42 15.64 17.61
C ALA A 159 5.74 17.13 17.79
N THR A 160 6.03 17.50 19.02
CA THR A 160 6.42 18.85 19.42
C THR A 160 7.90 18.86 19.81
N CYS A 161 8.42 20.06 20.08
CA CYS A 161 9.75 20.26 20.65
C CYS A 161 9.98 19.40 21.91
N GLU A 162 8.96 19.31 22.78
CA GLU A 162 8.98 18.50 24.00
C GLU A 162 9.10 16.99 23.73
N THR A 163 8.47 16.49 22.65
CA THR A 163 8.55 15.08 22.25
C THR A 163 10.01 14.60 22.10
N PHE A 164 10.90 15.49 21.63
CA PHE A 164 12.30 15.18 21.41
C PHE A 164 13.24 15.85 22.42
N GLY A 165 12.72 16.61 23.38
CA GLY A 165 13.51 17.39 24.34
C GLY A 165 14.41 18.42 23.66
N VAL A 166 13.91 19.11 22.63
CA VAL A 166 14.66 20.11 21.86
C VAL A 166 13.97 21.46 21.91
N GLU A 167 14.73 22.56 21.84
CA GLU A 167 14.16 23.91 22.02
C GLU A 167 13.65 24.54 20.72
N THR A 168 14.23 24.18 19.57
CA THR A 168 13.94 24.84 18.28
C THR A 168 13.17 23.95 17.32
N LEU A 169 12.30 24.57 16.50
CA LEU A 169 11.61 23.89 15.40
C LEU A 169 12.57 23.26 14.38
N LYS A 170 13.75 23.86 14.19
CA LYS A 170 14.81 23.30 13.33
C LYS A 170 15.32 21.98 13.90
N SER A 171 15.61 21.94 15.20
CA SER A 171 16.04 20.72 15.90
C SER A 171 14.95 19.64 15.90
N LEU A 172 13.67 20.03 16.08
CA LEU A 172 12.53 19.13 15.95
C LEU A 172 12.48 18.48 14.57
N ARG A 173 12.54 19.28 13.50
CA ARG A 173 12.55 18.79 12.12
C ARG A 173 13.73 17.85 11.85
N ASN A 174 14.90 18.14 12.42
CA ASN A 174 16.08 17.27 12.31
C ASN A 174 15.86 15.92 13.01
N SER A 175 15.33 15.91 14.24
CA SER A 175 15.05 14.67 14.99
C SER A 175 13.98 13.83 14.31
N VAL A 176 12.88 14.44 13.86
CA VAL A 176 11.86 13.77 13.02
C VAL A 176 12.48 13.20 11.74
N GLY A 177 13.34 13.98 11.08
CA GLY A 177 14.07 13.55 9.89
C GLY A 177 14.95 12.32 10.15
N ARG A 178 15.59 12.23 11.32
CA ARG A 178 16.39 11.08 11.75
C ARG A 178 15.54 9.84 11.96
N VAL A 179 14.42 9.93 12.68
CA VAL A 179 13.51 8.79 12.88
C VAL A 179 12.99 8.28 11.54
N ARG A 180 12.60 9.18 10.62
CA ARG A 180 12.20 8.81 9.26
C ARG A 180 13.33 8.15 8.48
N ALA A 181 14.55 8.67 8.57
CA ALA A 181 15.71 8.13 7.88
C ALA A 181 16.05 6.71 8.38
N ALA A 182 16.00 6.49 9.69
CA ALA A 182 16.21 5.17 10.28
C ALA A 182 15.13 4.18 9.86
N ALA A 183 13.85 4.56 9.96
CA ALA A 183 12.74 3.71 9.55
C ALA A 183 12.84 3.30 8.06
N ARG A 184 13.39 4.18 7.20
CA ARG A 184 13.65 3.86 5.79
C ARG A 184 14.74 2.81 5.57
N LEU A 185 15.63 2.58 6.53
CA LEU A 185 16.65 1.54 6.41
C LEU A 185 16.05 0.13 6.49
N VAL A 186 14.96 -0.03 7.26
CA VAL A 186 14.35 -1.34 7.54
C VAL A 186 12.95 -1.53 6.99
N GLY A 187 12.25 -0.45 6.65
CA GLY A 187 10.92 -0.45 6.02
C GLY A 187 10.86 -1.05 4.61
N GLY A 188 11.85 -1.88 4.26
CA GLY A 188 12.35 -2.09 2.92
C GLY A 188 12.88 -0.76 2.39
N ALA A 189 14.02 -0.78 1.70
CA ALA A 189 14.20 0.21 0.66
C ALA A 189 13.02 0.01 -0.30
N ARG A 190 11.91 0.73 -0.13
CA ARG A 190 10.89 0.80 -1.17
C ARG A 190 11.68 1.18 -2.41
N PRO A 191 11.72 0.37 -3.47
CA PRO A 191 12.29 0.86 -4.70
C PRO A 191 11.47 2.11 -5.04
N ARG A 192 12.09 3.28 -4.88
CA ARG A 192 11.47 4.52 -5.29
C ARG A 192 11.22 4.31 -6.77
N SER A 193 9.96 4.42 -7.19
CA SER A 193 9.60 4.48 -8.61
C SER A 193 10.05 5.82 -9.19
N SER A 194 11.30 6.19 -8.97
CA SER A 194 11.92 7.36 -9.58
C SER A 194 12.05 7.09 -11.07
N ALA A 195 12.00 8.16 -11.87
CA ALA A 195 12.17 8.04 -13.31
C ALA A 195 13.50 7.35 -13.67
N ALA A 196 14.56 7.62 -12.91
CA ALA A 196 15.86 6.98 -13.10
C ALA A 196 15.83 5.46 -12.82
N ALA A 197 15.19 5.03 -11.74
CA ALA A 197 15.08 3.60 -11.42
C ALA A 197 14.24 2.84 -12.45
N LEU A 198 13.17 3.47 -12.95
CA LEU A 198 12.32 2.89 -14.00
C LEU A 198 13.04 2.80 -15.35
N LYS A 199 13.83 3.83 -15.71
CA LYS A 199 14.69 3.78 -16.91
C LYS A 199 15.76 2.69 -16.86
N ALA A 200 16.17 2.29 -15.65
CA ALA A 200 17.15 1.23 -15.44
C ALA A 200 16.54 -0.18 -15.39
N LEU A 201 15.23 -0.34 -15.63
CA LEU A 201 14.60 -1.65 -15.71
C LEU A 201 15.16 -2.44 -16.92
N PRO A 202 15.36 -3.76 -16.79
CA PRO A 202 15.66 -4.62 -17.93
C PRO A 202 14.59 -4.47 -19.03
N PRO A 203 14.94 -4.63 -20.32
CA PRO A 203 13.99 -4.46 -21.42
C PRO A 203 12.73 -5.32 -21.30
N VAL A 204 12.88 -6.57 -20.83
CA VAL A 204 11.76 -7.49 -20.57
C VAL A 204 10.77 -6.93 -19.53
N TRP A 205 11.29 -6.30 -18.49
CA TRP A 205 10.51 -5.67 -17.44
C TRP A 205 9.87 -4.36 -17.89
N SER A 206 10.57 -3.54 -18.68
CA SER A 206 10.00 -2.31 -19.22
C SER A 206 8.81 -2.63 -20.12
N ALA A 207 8.96 -3.60 -21.03
CA ALA A 207 7.89 -4.01 -21.94
C ALA A 207 6.66 -4.57 -21.20
N ALA A 208 6.87 -5.49 -20.25
CA ALA A 208 5.78 -6.05 -19.44
C ALA A 208 5.07 -4.98 -18.59
N LEU A 209 5.84 -4.07 -17.98
CA LEU A 209 5.29 -2.99 -17.18
C LEU A 209 4.49 -2.01 -18.04
N ASP A 210 5.00 -1.60 -19.20
CA ASP A 210 4.29 -0.68 -20.10
C ASP A 210 2.99 -1.31 -20.62
N ALA A 211 3.01 -2.59 -20.98
CA ALA A 211 1.82 -3.34 -21.38
C ALA A 211 0.76 -3.43 -20.26
N ALA A 212 1.19 -3.68 -19.01
CA ALA A 212 0.28 -3.71 -17.87
C ALA A 212 -0.27 -2.31 -17.49
N LEU A 213 0.48 -1.24 -17.77
CA LEU A 213 0.07 0.14 -17.46
C LEU A 213 -0.79 0.79 -18.55
N ALA A 214 -0.66 0.36 -19.81
CA ALA A 214 -1.39 0.90 -20.96
C ALA A 214 -2.92 0.95 -20.80
N PRO A 215 -3.61 -0.12 -20.32
CA PRO A 215 -5.06 -0.10 -20.18
C PRO A 215 -5.55 0.70 -18.95
N LEU A 216 -4.65 1.07 -18.02
CA LEU A 216 -5.03 1.78 -16.81
C LEU A 216 -5.32 3.25 -17.11
N PRO A 217 -6.45 3.82 -16.62
CA PRO A 217 -6.73 5.23 -16.84
C PRO A 217 -5.71 6.13 -16.13
N LYS A 218 -5.54 7.36 -16.61
CA LYS A 218 -4.53 8.31 -16.08
C LYS A 218 -4.71 8.60 -14.58
N HIS A 219 -5.94 8.55 -14.08
CA HIS A 219 -6.27 8.79 -12.67
C HIS A 219 -5.98 7.60 -11.74
N ALA A 220 -5.66 6.41 -12.27
CA ALA A 220 -5.25 5.22 -11.49
C ALA A 220 -3.79 5.33 -10.98
N ALA A 221 -3.46 6.45 -10.35
CA ALA A 221 -2.09 6.76 -9.92
C ALA A 221 -1.56 5.77 -8.88
N SER A 222 -2.44 5.21 -8.04
CA SER A 222 -2.04 4.26 -6.99
C SER A 222 -1.66 2.91 -7.58
N GLU A 223 -2.48 2.38 -8.48
CA GLU A 223 -2.31 1.11 -9.19
C GLU A 223 -1.04 1.16 -10.03
N ARG A 224 -0.86 2.24 -10.79
CA ARG A 224 0.37 2.51 -11.56
C ARG A 224 1.62 2.50 -10.67
N ALA A 225 1.55 3.12 -9.50
CA ALA A 225 2.66 3.15 -8.54
C ALA A 225 2.91 1.80 -7.86
N ILE A 226 1.88 0.97 -7.66
CA ILE A 226 2.02 -0.39 -7.15
C ILE A 226 2.75 -1.28 -8.18
N LEU A 227 2.30 -1.27 -9.44
CA LEU A 227 2.91 -2.07 -10.51
C LEU A 227 4.39 -1.70 -10.76
N ARG A 228 4.71 -0.39 -10.76
CA ARG A 228 6.10 0.09 -10.83
C ARG A 228 6.97 -0.43 -9.69
N ARG A 229 6.43 -0.47 -8.47
CA ARG A 229 7.14 -1.00 -7.31
C ARG A 229 7.30 -2.51 -7.36
N LEU A 230 6.29 -3.23 -7.87
CA LEU A 230 6.36 -4.68 -8.09
C LEU A 230 7.51 -5.01 -9.03
N ALA A 231 7.58 -4.34 -10.19
CA ALA A 231 8.65 -4.55 -11.16
C ALA A 231 10.05 -4.28 -10.57
N LEU A 232 10.22 -3.16 -9.88
CA LEU A 232 11.51 -2.83 -9.26
C LEU A 232 11.88 -3.77 -8.11
N ALA A 233 10.90 -4.26 -7.34
CA ALA A 233 11.13 -5.24 -6.29
C ALA A 233 11.53 -6.59 -6.89
N ALA A 234 10.83 -7.03 -7.94
CA ALA A 234 11.12 -8.27 -8.64
C ALA A 234 12.52 -8.26 -9.29
N VAL A 235 12.89 -7.15 -9.96
CA VAL A 235 14.24 -6.97 -10.51
C VAL A 235 15.32 -7.03 -9.43
N ARG A 236 15.06 -6.45 -8.25
CA ARG A 236 15.98 -6.57 -7.11
C ARG A 236 16.07 -7.99 -6.57
N GLU A 237 15.03 -8.79 -6.71
CA GLU A 237 15.08 -10.23 -6.43
C GLU A 237 15.58 -11.05 -7.64
N GLY A 238 15.93 -10.38 -8.74
CA GLY A 238 16.41 -11.02 -9.96
C GLY A 238 15.37 -11.91 -10.63
N LEU A 239 14.09 -11.64 -10.39
CA LEU A 239 12.96 -12.31 -11.02
C LEU A 239 12.63 -11.62 -12.34
N ASP A 240 12.16 -12.40 -13.30
CA ASP A 240 11.62 -11.93 -14.57
C ASP A 240 10.09 -11.89 -14.51
N PRO A 241 9.41 -11.16 -15.42
CA PRO A 241 7.95 -11.09 -15.42
C PRO A 241 7.28 -12.46 -15.51
N THR A 242 7.94 -13.44 -16.14
CA THR A 242 7.47 -14.82 -16.34
C THR A 242 7.83 -15.77 -15.20
N THR A 243 8.67 -15.36 -14.26
CA THR A 243 9.18 -16.20 -13.17
C THR A 243 8.79 -15.69 -11.80
N LEU A 244 7.77 -14.82 -11.72
CA LEU A 244 7.21 -14.37 -10.45
C LEU A 244 6.62 -15.56 -9.68
N ASP A 245 7.27 -15.93 -8.58
CA ASP A 245 6.79 -16.97 -7.70
C ASP A 245 5.74 -16.44 -6.69
N ALA A 246 4.93 -17.36 -6.15
CA ALA A 246 3.83 -17.02 -5.25
C ALA A 246 4.30 -16.45 -3.90
N ASP A 247 5.51 -16.79 -3.46
CA ASP A 247 6.06 -16.38 -2.17
C ASP A 247 6.54 -14.93 -2.21
N PHE A 248 7.28 -14.55 -3.27
CA PHE A 248 7.64 -13.17 -3.57
C PHE A 248 6.39 -12.29 -3.65
N VAL A 249 5.39 -12.72 -4.41
CA VAL A 249 4.14 -11.97 -4.59
C VAL A 249 3.43 -11.78 -3.24
N ARG A 250 3.33 -12.84 -2.43
CA ARG A 250 2.75 -12.77 -1.08
C ARG A 250 3.51 -11.81 -0.17
N ARG A 251 4.85 -11.88 -0.13
CA ARG A 251 5.72 -10.98 0.65
C ARG A 251 5.53 -9.54 0.21
N PHE A 252 5.59 -9.27 -1.10
CA PHE A 252 5.42 -7.93 -1.66
C PHE A 252 4.06 -7.32 -1.29
N TRP A 253 2.97 -8.10 -1.35
CA TRP A 253 1.66 -7.62 -0.92
C TRP A 253 1.58 -7.33 0.57
N ALA A 254 2.10 -8.22 1.42
CA ALA A 254 2.10 -8.05 2.86
C ALA A 254 2.92 -6.81 3.28
N GLU A 255 4.10 -6.64 2.71
CA GLU A 255 4.95 -5.47 2.92
C GLU A 255 4.29 -4.18 2.45
N THR A 256 3.66 -4.21 1.27
CA THR A 256 2.98 -3.02 0.75
C THR A 256 1.76 -2.67 1.60
N GLN A 257 0.97 -3.68 2.01
CA GLN A 257 -0.22 -3.50 2.83
C GLN A 257 0.12 -2.98 4.24
N SER A 258 1.14 -3.53 4.91
CA SER A 258 1.56 -3.09 6.26
C SER A 258 2.05 -1.65 6.28
N ALA A 259 2.49 -1.14 5.13
CA ALA A 259 2.98 0.21 4.96
C ALA A 259 1.93 1.16 4.36
N HIS A 260 0.64 0.78 4.36
CA HIS A 260 -0.51 1.63 4.06
C HIS A 260 -1.69 1.38 5.02
N ALA A 261 -2.70 2.26 4.98
CA ALA A 261 -3.94 2.04 5.74
C ALA A 261 -4.71 0.81 5.20
N PRO A 262 -5.51 0.10 6.02
CA PRO A 262 -6.21 -1.13 5.60
C PRO A 262 -7.00 -1.01 4.29
N SER A 263 -7.60 0.16 4.03
CA SER A 263 -8.30 0.48 2.77
C SER A 263 -7.46 0.37 1.49
N TYR A 264 -6.13 0.33 1.62
CA TYR A 264 -5.21 0.19 0.49
C TYR A 264 -5.27 -1.19 -0.18
N GLY A 265 -5.82 -2.19 0.50
CA GLY A 265 -5.98 -3.55 -0.05
C GLY A 265 -6.85 -3.57 -1.32
N GLU A 266 -7.79 -2.64 -1.46
CA GLU A 266 -8.56 -2.48 -2.71
C GLU A 266 -7.67 -2.09 -3.90
N LYS A 267 -6.70 -1.20 -3.67
CA LYS A 267 -5.75 -0.74 -4.69
C LYS A 267 -4.77 -1.84 -5.06
N LEU A 268 -4.33 -2.65 -4.09
CA LEU A 268 -3.48 -3.81 -4.35
C LEU A 268 -4.21 -4.86 -5.20
N ARG A 269 -5.49 -5.16 -4.88
CA ARG A 269 -6.30 -6.07 -5.70
C ARG A 269 -6.55 -5.53 -7.11
N ALA A 270 -6.81 -4.23 -7.26
CA ALA A 270 -6.96 -3.61 -8.57
C ALA A 270 -5.66 -3.68 -9.39
N ALA A 271 -4.50 -3.45 -8.77
CA ALA A 271 -3.21 -3.61 -9.42
C ALA A 271 -2.94 -5.08 -9.82
N ALA A 272 -3.24 -6.04 -8.94
CA ALA A 272 -3.11 -7.47 -9.26
C ALA A 272 -4.01 -7.89 -10.42
N ALA A 273 -5.26 -7.38 -10.48
CA ALA A 273 -6.16 -7.64 -11.59
C ALA A 273 -5.62 -7.06 -12.92
N ALA A 274 -5.07 -5.84 -12.89
CA ALA A 274 -4.46 -5.23 -14.07
C ALA A 274 -3.23 -6.01 -14.56
N TRP A 275 -2.38 -6.49 -13.65
CA TRP A 275 -1.27 -7.37 -14.00
C TRP A 275 -1.75 -8.69 -14.60
N ASN A 276 -2.73 -9.34 -13.98
CA ASN A 276 -3.24 -10.64 -14.44
C ASN A 276 -3.94 -10.55 -15.81
N ALA A 277 -4.58 -9.41 -16.11
CA ALA A 277 -5.13 -9.16 -17.44
C ALA A 277 -4.02 -9.14 -18.51
N HIS A 278 -2.84 -8.60 -18.19
CA HIS A 278 -1.67 -8.69 -19.06
C HIS A 278 -1.08 -10.11 -19.10
N ALA A 279 -0.94 -10.77 -17.94
CA ALA A 279 -0.39 -12.12 -17.82
C ALA A 279 -1.20 -13.17 -18.59
N ALA A 280 -2.51 -12.97 -18.76
CA ALA A 280 -3.36 -13.83 -19.58
C ALA A 280 -2.90 -13.93 -21.05
N GLY A 281 -2.13 -12.96 -21.53
CA GLY A 281 -1.48 -12.99 -22.86
C GLY A 281 -0.19 -13.84 -22.93
N GLY A 282 0.20 -14.53 -21.86
CA GLY A 282 1.35 -15.45 -21.82
C GLY A 282 2.72 -14.81 -21.65
N ALA A 283 2.81 -13.47 -21.61
CA ALA A 283 4.07 -12.73 -21.49
C ALA A 283 4.56 -12.51 -20.05
N ALA A 284 3.76 -12.90 -19.05
CA ALA A 284 4.08 -12.77 -17.64
C ALA A 284 3.40 -13.87 -16.81
N ALA A 285 3.95 -14.18 -15.64
CA ALA A 285 3.33 -15.07 -14.67
C ALA A 285 2.18 -14.34 -13.95
N PRO A 286 1.03 -15.00 -13.76
CA PRO A 286 -0.08 -14.44 -12.99
C PRO A 286 0.32 -14.30 -11.52
N VAL A 287 -0.19 -13.26 -10.87
CA VAL A 287 0.03 -12.99 -9.44
C VAL A 287 -1.24 -13.26 -8.65
N THR A 288 -1.09 -13.91 -7.50
CA THR A 288 -2.21 -14.11 -6.58
C THR A 288 -2.59 -12.75 -5.96
N PRO A 289 -3.87 -12.32 -6.01
CA PRO A 289 -4.29 -11.09 -5.35
C PRO A 289 -4.21 -11.23 -3.82
N PRO A 290 -3.96 -10.14 -3.06
CA PRO A 290 -3.89 -10.21 -1.61
C PRO A 290 -5.21 -10.69 -1.00
N ALA A 291 -5.10 -11.48 0.07
CA ALA A 291 -6.22 -12.00 0.82
C ALA A 291 -7.05 -10.88 1.48
N GLY A 292 -8.32 -11.19 1.75
CA GLY A 292 -9.30 -10.22 2.22
C GLY A 292 -10.23 -9.80 1.09
N ARG A 293 -11.47 -10.30 1.13
CA ARG A 293 -12.52 -9.79 0.25
C ARG A 293 -12.64 -8.27 0.45
N PRO A 294 -12.91 -7.50 -0.61
CA PRO A 294 -13.49 -6.18 -0.40
C PRO A 294 -14.77 -6.40 0.40
N VAL A 295 -14.75 -6.18 1.71
CA VAL A 295 -15.97 -5.96 2.47
C VAL A 295 -16.39 -4.53 2.13
N ARG A 296 -16.80 -4.34 0.87
CA ARG A 296 -17.78 -3.32 0.56
C ARG A 296 -19.00 -3.74 1.35
N VAL A 297 -19.57 -2.83 2.14
CA VAL A 297 -20.97 -2.93 2.60
C VAL A 297 -21.73 -3.46 1.41
N ALA A 298 -22.31 -4.67 1.51
CA ALA A 298 -22.76 -5.47 0.39
C ALA A 298 -23.25 -4.57 -0.74
N THR A 299 -22.43 -4.40 -1.78
CA THR A 299 -22.82 -3.55 -2.91
C THR A 299 -23.74 -4.40 -3.73
N LEU A 300 -25.02 -4.31 -3.38
CA LEU A 300 -26.15 -4.65 -4.22
C LEU A 300 -25.79 -4.35 -5.69
N ASP A 301 -25.99 -5.32 -6.58
CA ASP A 301 -25.78 -5.11 -8.01
C ASP A 301 -26.65 -3.94 -8.46
N TRP A 302 -26.20 -3.15 -9.43
CA TRP A 302 -27.04 -2.06 -9.92
C TRP A 302 -28.39 -2.59 -10.40
N ASN A 303 -28.43 -3.77 -11.01
CA ASN A 303 -29.66 -4.38 -11.53
C ASN A 303 -30.68 -4.79 -10.47
N GLU A 304 -30.28 -4.89 -9.21
CA GLU A 304 -31.18 -5.12 -8.07
C GLU A 304 -31.93 -3.84 -7.63
N VAL A 305 -31.52 -2.66 -8.12
CA VAL A 305 -32.28 -1.41 -7.94
C VAL A 305 -33.45 -1.40 -8.95
N PRO A 306 -34.69 -1.03 -8.54
CA PRO A 306 -35.84 -0.96 -9.42
C PRO A 306 -35.56 -0.19 -10.71
N ALA A 307 -36.02 -0.71 -11.85
CA ALA A 307 -35.75 -0.13 -13.16
C ALA A 307 -36.21 1.33 -13.26
N ALA A 308 -37.34 1.69 -12.64
CA ALA A 308 -37.84 3.06 -12.60
C ALA A 308 -36.84 4.03 -11.95
N ILE A 309 -36.20 3.65 -10.85
CA ILE A 309 -35.15 4.44 -10.18
C ILE A 309 -33.90 4.53 -11.05
N ARG A 310 -33.50 3.42 -11.68
CA ARG A 310 -32.30 3.38 -12.53
C ARG A 310 -32.42 4.25 -13.77
N VAL A 311 -33.55 4.13 -14.49
CA VAL A 311 -33.83 4.90 -15.71
C VAL A 311 -33.89 6.39 -15.38
N ASP A 312 -34.55 6.75 -14.28
CA ASP A 312 -34.65 8.15 -13.84
C ASP A 312 -33.28 8.73 -13.44
N PHE A 313 -32.47 7.94 -12.72
CA PHE A 313 -31.10 8.33 -12.40
C PHE A 313 -30.21 8.46 -13.65
N ASP A 314 -30.30 7.53 -14.59
CA ASP A 314 -29.51 7.57 -15.82
C ASP A 314 -29.93 8.76 -16.70
N ALA A 315 -31.21 9.14 -16.72
CA ALA A 315 -31.70 10.36 -17.37
C ALA A 315 -31.15 11.64 -16.70
N LEU A 316 -31.15 11.69 -15.36
CA LEU A 316 -30.55 12.80 -14.59
C LEU A 316 -29.06 12.96 -14.90
N VAL A 317 -28.32 11.85 -14.97
CA VAL A 317 -26.90 11.85 -15.29
C VAL A 317 -26.64 12.24 -16.75
N ALA A 318 -27.45 11.74 -17.69
CA ALA A 318 -27.34 12.08 -19.10
C ALA A 318 -27.57 13.58 -19.33
N ALA A 319 -28.53 14.18 -18.63
CA ALA A 319 -28.77 15.62 -18.63
C ALA A 319 -27.62 16.43 -17.98
N ALA A 320 -26.82 15.80 -17.12
CA ALA A 320 -25.69 16.40 -16.41
C ALA A 320 -24.32 16.08 -17.05
N ALA A 321 -24.31 15.38 -18.19
CA ALA A 321 -23.10 15.02 -18.91
C ALA A 321 -22.38 16.27 -19.47
N PRO A 322 -21.04 16.28 -19.52
CA PRO A 322 -20.30 17.42 -20.04
C PRO A 322 -20.63 17.69 -21.51
N THR A 323 -21.00 18.93 -21.83
CA THR A 323 -20.84 19.46 -23.19
C THR A 323 -19.35 19.40 -23.55
N PRO A 324 -18.98 19.10 -24.81
CA PRO A 324 -17.59 18.97 -25.20
C PRO A 324 -16.85 20.31 -24.96
N SER A 325 -15.84 20.25 -24.09
CA SER A 325 -14.83 21.29 -23.79
C SER A 325 -15.32 22.74 -23.72
N THR A 326 -15.72 23.19 -22.52
CA THR A 326 -15.52 24.59 -22.16
C THR A 326 -14.07 24.74 -21.69
N ASP A 327 -13.25 25.42 -22.48
CA ASP A 327 -11.91 25.84 -22.09
C ASP A 327 -12.03 26.73 -20.83
N TRP A 328 -11.41 26.30 -19.73
CA TRP A 328 -11.48 27.01 -18.44
C TRP A 328 -11.00 28.45 -18.54
N ALA A 329 -10.13 28.74 -19.51
CA ALA A 329 -9.64 30.08 -19.82
C ALA A 329 -10.77 31.06 -20.16
N ALA A 330 -11.90 30.58 -20.69
CA ALA A 330 -13.04 31.43 -21.02
C ALA A 330 -13.88 31.85 -19.80
N LEU A 331 -13.72 31.18 -18.65
CA LEU A 331 -14.47 31.45 -17.42
C LEU A 331 -13.74 32.41 -16.47
N VAL A 332 -12.49 32.75 -16.76
CA VAL A 332 -11.67 33.67 -15.97
C VAL A 332 -11.37 34.89 -16.82
N GLY A 333 -12.04 36.01 -16.53
CA GLY A 333 -11.73 37.28 -17.19
C GLY A 333 -10.32 37.73 -16.78
N VAL A 334 -9.37 37.72 -17.71
CA VAL A 334 -8.00 38.14 -17.44
C VAL A 334 -7.93 39.66 -17.57
N SER A 335 -7.80 40.34 -16.43
CA SER A 335 -7.26 41.71 -16.34
C SER A 335 -5.83 41.61 -15.84
N ASP A 336 -4.89 42.28 -16.51
CA ASP A 336 -3.44 42.21 -16.22
C ASP A 336 -3.06 42.71 -14.81
N ASP A 337 -3.98 43.32 -14.06
CA ASP A 337 -3.74 43.83 -12.70
C ASP A 337 -4.00 42.83 -11.56
N ASP A 338 -4.59 41.65 -11.82
CA ASP A 338 -4.99 40.69 -10.76
C ASP A 338 -3.91 39.64 -10.39
N LEU A 339 -2.75 39.68 -11.05
CA LEU A 339 -1.65 38.72 -10.86
C LEU A 339 -0.89 38.84 -9.52
N ALA A 340 -1.21 39.84 -8.69
CA ALA A 340 -0.48 40.07 -7.44
C ALA A 340 -1.04 39.32 -6.21
N LEU A 341 -2.33 38.95 -6.16
CA LEU A 341 -2.93 38.29 -4.98
C LEU A 341 -3.97 37.19 -5.30
N GLY A 342 -4.20 36.82 -6.57
CA GLY A 342 -4.82 35.55 -6.94
C GLY A 342 -6.26 35.31 -6.45
N LEU A 343 -7.02 36.37 -6.19
CA LEU A 343 -8.46 36.30 -5.93
C LEU A 343 -9.17 37.29 -6.85
N GLY A 344 -9.26 36.94 -8.14
CA GLY A 344 -10.14 37.65 -9.06
C GLY A 344 -11.58 37.60 -8.54
N GLN A 345 -12.25 38.75 -8.57
CA GLN A 345 -13.64 38.86 -8.14
C GLN A 345 -14.52 37.89 -8.95
N LEU A 346 -15.21 36.98 -8.25
CA LEU A 346 -16.22 36.13 -8.86
C LEU A 346 -17.34 37.04 -9.38
N ALA A 347 -17.52 37.10 -10.71
CA ALA A 347 -18.73 37.67 -11.27
C ALA A 347 -19.94 36.92 -10.70
N PRO A 348 -21.03 37.62 -10.30
CA PRO A 348 -22.24 36.95 -9.84
C PRO A 348 -22.74 36.03 -10.96
N ALA A 349 -22.75 34.72 -10.68
CA ALA A 349 -23.13 33.73 -11.66
C ALA A 349 -24.58 33.96 -12.11
N PRO A 350 -24.87 34.04 -13.41
CA PRO A 350 -26.24 33.91 -13.88
C PRO A 350 -26.76 32.54 -13.41
N SER A 351 -27.96 32.49 -12.82
CA SER A 351 -28.72 31.30 -12.39
C SER A 351 -28.03 29.99 -12.78
N ALA A 352 -27.13 29.50 -11.90
CA ALA A 352 -26.06 28.61 -12.31
C ALA A 352 -26.60 27.26 -12.78
N ALA A 353 -26.44 26.98 -14.08
CA ALA A 353 -26.45 25.62 -14.58
C ALA A 353 -25.42 24.81 -13.77
N PHE A 354 -25.86 23.70 -13.17
CA PHE A 354 -25.00 22.88 -12.33
C PHE A 354 -23.74 22.45 -13.09
N PRO A 355 -22.55 22.46 -12.46
CA PRO A 355 -21.31 22.07 -13.13
C PRO A 355 -21.40 20.65 -13.69
N ALA A 356 -20.78 20.39 -14.84
CA ALA A 356 -20.81 19.09 -15.51
C ALA A 356 -20.28 17.96 -14.61
N VAL A 357 -20.94 16.79 -14.63
CA VAL A 357 -20.57 15.64 -13.79
C VAL A 357 -19.52 14.79 -14.50
N GLN A 358 -18.33 14.67 -13.92
CA GLN A 358 -17.28 13.78 -14.45
C GLN A 358 -17.70 12.30 -14.35
N ALA A 359 -17.23 11.45 -15.28
CA ALA A 359 -17.57 10.02 -15.31
C ALA A 359 -17.26 9.27 -14.00
N GLY A 360 -16.16 9.62 -13.31
CA GLY A 360 -15.84 9.05 -11.99
C GLY A 360 -16.84 9.42 -10.89
N THR A 361 -17.48 10.58 -11.01
CA THR A 361 -18.54 11.05 -10.10
C THR A 361 -19.84 10.29 -10.31
N VAL A 362 -20.17 9.93 -11.56
CA VAL A 362 -21.35 9.10 -11.91
C VAL A 362 -21.29 7.73 -11.26
N GLY A 363 -20.14 7.06 -11.32
CA GLY A 363 -19.95 5.74 -10.68
C GLY A 363 -20.16 5.80 -9.16
N ASN A 364 -19.65 6.85 -8.52
CA ASN A 364 -19.85 7.08 -7.09
C ASN A 364 -21.32 7.37 -6.75
N TRP A 365 -22.03 8.12 -7.60
CA TRP A 365 -23.45 8.42 -7.39
C TRP A 365 -24.34 7.17 -7.51
N ARG A 366 -24.08 6.30 -8.49
CA ARG A 366 -24.77 4.98 -8.55
C ARG A 366 -24.57 4.19 -7.26
N ASP A 367 -23.34 4.20 -6.72
CA ASP A 367 -23.03 3.56 -5.44
C ASP A 367 -23.76 4.22 -4.25
N TYR A 368 -24.05 5.51 -4.30
CA TYR A 368 -24.84 6.20 -3.29
C TYR A 368 -26.33 5.85 -3.39
N VAL A 369 -26.89 5.84 -4.60
CA VAL A 369 -28.29 5.42 -4.85
C VAL A 369 -28.53 3.98 -4.39
N LYS A 370 -27.60 3.05 -4.68
CA LYS A 370 -27.68 1.67 -4.18
C LYS A 370 -27.79 1.58 -2.66
N ARG A 371 -27.03 2.41 -1.95
CA ARG A 371 -27.07 2.45 -0.47
C ARG A 371 -28.35 3.09 0.04
N ALA A 372 -28.84 4.14 -0.62
CA ALA A 372 -30.12 4.75 -0.30
C ALA A 372 -31.27 3.75 -0.49
N TRP A 373 -31.25 2.98 -1.59
CA TRP A 373 -32.18 1.88 -1.82
C TRP A 373 -32.11 0.83 -0.71
N GLN A 374 -30.91 0.34 -0.38
CA GLN A 374 -30.74 -0.63 0.71
C GLN A 374 -31.24 -0.10 2.06
N ALA A 375 -31.01 1.19 2.35
CA ALA A 375 -31.52 1.84 3.55
C ALA A 375 -33.05 1.95 3.54
N ALA A 376 -33.63 2.25 2.38
CA ALA A 376 -35.07 2.33 2.16
C ALA A 376 -35.74 0.97 2.41
N GLN A 377 -35.17 -0.12 1.86
CA GLN A 377 -35.61 -1.50 2.08
C GLN A 377 -35.57 -1.94 3.54
N ALA A 378 -34.70 -1.36 4.36
CA ALA A 378 -34.64 -1.65 5.78
C ALA A 378 -35.60 -0.78 6.62
N GLY A 379 -36.10 0.32 6.06
CA GLY A 379 -36.71 1.45 6.78
C GLY A 379 -38.20 1.68 6.49
N ALA A 380 -38.59 2.96 6.45
CA ALA A 380 -39.97 3.40 6.21
C ALA A 380 -40.31 3.64 4.72
N ALA A 381 -39.33 3.46 3.83
CA ALA A 381 -39.44 3.67 2.38
C ALA A 381 -39.26 2.34 1.61
N ARG A 382 -39.75 1.23 2.17
CA ARG A 382 -39.57 -0.14 1.61
C ARG A 382 -40.21 -0.35 0.25
N ASP A 383 -41.20 0.47 -0.06
CA ASP A 383 -41.93 0.40 -1.33
C ASP A 383 -41.48 1.51 -2.27
N ALA A 384 -40.29 2.10 -2.04
CA ALA A 384 -39.80 3.17 -2.90
C ALA A 384 -39.59 2.66 -4.34
N VAL A 385 -40.24 3.31 -5.29
CA VAL A 385 -40.18 2.99 -6.72
C VAL A 385 -39.60 4.15 -7.53
N ARG A 386 -39.42 5.32 -6.91
CA ARG A 386 -38.87 6.52 -7.55
C ARG A 386 -37.58 6.99 -6.90
N LEU A 387 -36.74 7.68 -7.68
CA LEU A 387 -35.49 8.24 -7.19
C LEU A 387 -35.73 9.26 -6.06
N ASP A 388 -36.74 10.13 -6.21
CA ASP A 388 -37.06 11.19 -5.23
C ASP A 388 -37.41 10.62 -3.83
N GLU A 389 -38.02 9.43 -3.77
CA GLU A 389 -38.38 8.75 -2.52
C GLU A 389 -37.14 8.24 -1.76
N LEU A 390 -36.02 8.05 -2.46
CA LEU A 390 -34.73 7.72 -1.85
C LEU A 390 -33.98 8.95 -1.32
N LEU A 391 -34.42 10.15 -1.68
CA LEU A 391 -33.76 11.42 -1.39
C LEU A 391 -34.39 12.15 -0.20
N THR A 392 -34.79 11.39 0.82
CA THR A 392 -35.45 11.90 2.02
C THR A 392 -34.53 11.86 3.25
N PRO A 393 -34.73 12.75 4.25
CA PRO A 393 -33.96 12.75 5.49
C PRO A 393 -33.96 11.40 6.21
N GLN A 394 -35.09 10.68 6.16
CA GLN A 394 -35.25 9.37 6.79
C GLN A 394 -34.36 8.31 6.13
N VAL A 395 -34.31 8.29 4.79
CA VAL A 395 -33.43 7.39 4.04
C VAL A 395 -31.97 7.75 4.29
N PHE A 396 -31.62 9.05 4.32
CA PHE A 396 -30.26 9.51 4.61
C PHE A 396 -29.79 9.06 5.99
N ALA A 397 -30.64 9.18 7.02
CA ALA A 397 -30.36 8.65 8.35
C ALA A 397 -30.19 7.12 8.35
N GLY A 398 -30.99 6.40 7.54
CA GLY A 398 -30.82 4.96 7.30
C GLY A 398 -29.46 4.61 6.68
N VAL A 399 -29.03 5.36 5.66
CA VAL A 399 -27.73 5.18 5.01
C VAL A 399 -26.59 5.39 6.01
N VAL A 400 -26.66 6.44 6.83
CA VAL A 400 -25.65 6.69 7.88
C VAL A 400 -25.60 5.53 8.86
N ARG A 401 -26.76 5.01 9.30
CA ARG A 401 -26.81 3.83 10.18
C ARG A 401 -26.17 2.61 9.53
N LEU A 402 -26.46 2.31 8.27
CA LEU A 402 -25.84 1.19 7.54
C LEU A 402 -24.32 1.35 7.43
N VAL A 403 -23.85 2.53 7.00
CA VAL A 403 -22.40 2.80 6.86
C VAL A 403 -21.70 2.75 8.22
N ARG A 404 -22.35 3.25 9.27
CA ARG A 404 -21.83 3.25 10.63
C ARG A 404 -21.80 1.85 11.24
N ALA A 405 -22.84 1.03 11.03
CA ALA A 405 -22.87 -0.37 11.44
C ALA A 405 -21.75 -1.17 10.77
N ALA A 406 -21.56 -1.00 9.46
CA ALA A 406 -20.45 -1.63 8.75
C ALA A 406 -19.07 -1.10 9.18
N ARG A 407 -18.97 0.16 9.64
CA ARG A 407 -17.74 0.69 10.23
C ARG A 407 -17.49 0.10 11.63
N ARG A 408 -18.53 -0.05 12.44
CA ARG A 408 -18.46 -0.67 13.76
C ARG A 408 -18.01 -2.13 13.66
N GLN A 409 -18.67 -2.93 12.82
CA GLN A 409 -18.29 -4.32 12.57
C GLN A 409 -16.82 -4.43 12.19
N ARG A 410 -16.33 -3.58 11.26
CA ARG A 410 -14.91 -3.57 10.87
C ARG A 410 -13.93 -3.27 12.01
N ARG A 411 -14.31 -2.42 12.97
CA ARG A 411 -13.48 -2.12 14.14
C ARG A 411 -13.49 -3.31 15.09
N GLU A 412 -14.66 -3.87 15.33
CA GLU A 412 -14.85 -5.04 16.22
C GLU A 412 -14.14 -6.29 15.66
N ASP A 413 -14.25 -6.58 14.36
CA ASP A 413 -13.52 -7.67 13.69
C ASP A 413 -11.99 -7.49 13.75
N ALA A 414 -11.52 -6.25 13.84
CA ALA A 414 -10.11 -5.90 13.99
C ALA A 414 -9.65 -5.89 15.47
N GLY A 415 -10.52 -6.22 16.42
CA GLY A 415 -10.24 -6.15 17.85
C GLY A 415 -10.13 -4.73 18.41
N GLU A 416 -10.56 -3.72 17.64
CA GLU A 416 -10.50 -2.32 18.01
C GLU A 416 -11.81 -1.84 18.66
N ARG A 417 -11.70 -0.94 19.64
CA ARG A 417 -12.88 -0.33 20.27
C ARG A 417 -13.51 0.71 19.33
N PHE A 418 -14.79 0.52 19.00
CA PHE A 418 -15.55 1.49 18.21
C PHE A 418 -15.95 2.71 19.06
N ASP A 419 -15.57 3.91 18.60
CA ASP A 419 -16.05 5.17 19.17
C ASP A 419 -17.28 5.71 18.38
N PRO A 420 -18.47 5.78 19.02
CA PRO A 420 -19.68 6.30 18.39
C PRO A 420 -19.68 7.82 18.18
N GLN A 421 -18.76 8.59 18.78
CA GLN A 421 -18.69 10.05 18.60
C GLN A 421 -17.87 10.45 17.36
N THR A 422 -16.87 9.66 16.98
CA THR A 422 -16.08 9.91 15.77
C THR A 422 -16.93 9.73 14.50
N LYS A 423 -17.14 10.81 13.73
CA LYS A 423 -17.79 10.76 12.40
C LYS A 423 -16.81 10.21 11.34
N GLY A 424 -17.28 9.30 10.50
CA GLY A 424 -16.45 8.69 9.44
C GLY A 424 -16.47 9.52 8.17
N ARG A 425 -15.31 9.74 7.51
CA ARG A 425 -15.23 10.42 6.20
C ARG A 425 -16.23 9.85 5.17
N ARG A 426 -16.44 8.53 5.19
CA ARG A 426 -17.36 7.83 4.29
C ARG A 426 -18.84 8.11 4.58
N GLU A 427 -19.22 8.37 5.83
CA GLU A 427 -20.59 8.78 6.18
C GLU A 427 -20.87 10.16 5.56
N HIS A 428 -19.90 11.07 5.68
CA HIS A 428 -20.00 12.42 5.11
C HIS A 428 -20.05 12.41 3.58
N SER A 429 -19.11 11.74 2.90
CA SER A 429 -19.06 11.73 1.43
C SER A 429 -20.29 11.09 0.77
N VAL A 430 -20.93 10.12 1.43
CA VAL A 430 -22.17 9.52 0.91
C VAL A 430 -23.33 10.50 1.06
N LEU A 431 -23.44 11.19 2.20
CA LEU A 431 -24.46 12.23 2.41
C LEU A 431 -24.29 13.40 1.44
N GLU A 432 -23.08 13.94 1.29
CA GLU A 432 -22.79 15.00 0.32
C GLU A 432 -23.16 14.60 -1.12
N GLY A 433 -22.90 13.34 -1.47
CA GLY A 433 -23.27 12.78 -2.75
C GLY A 433 -24.78 12.69 -2.96
N LEU A 434 -25.53 12.20 -1.96
CA LEU A 434 -26.98 12.12 -2.02
C LEU A 434 -27.65 13.50 -2.04
N VAL A 435 -27.13 14.45 -1.25
CA VAL A 435 -27.55 15.86 -1.29
C VAL A 435 -27.30 16.44 -2.68
N SER A 436 -26.14 16.21 -3.28
CA SER A 436 -25.86 16.67 -4.66
C SER A 436 -26.83 16.11 -5.69
N ILE A 437 -27.26 14.85 -5.53
CA ILE A 437 -28.27 14.23 -6.40
C ILE A 437 -29.63 14.90 -6.18
N ALA A 438 -30.05 15.10 -4.92
CA ALA A 438 -31.31 15.76 -4.57
C ALA A 438 -31.39 17.19 -5.10
N THR A 439 -30.35 17.99 -4.88
CA THR A 439 -30.27 19.37 -5.35
C THR A 439 -30.37 19.45 -6.87
N ARG A 440 -29.73 18.54 -7.61
CA ARG A 440 -29.82 18.51 -9.09
C ARG A 440 -31.18 18.06 -9.60
N ARG A 441 -31.83 17.17 -8.87
CA ARG A 441 -33.18 16.71 -9.18
C ARG A 441 -34.24 17.78 -8.88
N GLY A 442 -33.88 18.83 -8.14
CA GLY A 442 -34.80 19.87 -7.68
C GLY A 442 -35.62 19.44 -6.45
N VAL A 443 -35.15 18.44 -5.71
CA VAL A 443 -35.78 17.96 -4.48
C VAL A 443 -35.04 18.58 -3.29
N ALA A 444 -35.78 19.20 -2.38
CA ALA A 444 -35.22 19.66 -1.11
C ALA A 444 -34.90 18.43 -0.23
N PRO A 445 -33.62 18.16 0.08
CA PRO A 445 -33.19 16.96 0.80
C PRO A 445 -33.58 16.96 2.28
#